data_AF-A0A7W1R4V6-F1
#
_entry.id   AF-A0A7W1R4V6-F1
#
_cell.length_a   1.000
_cell.length_b   1.000
_cell.length_c   1.000
_cell.angle_alpha   90.00
_cell.angle_beta   90.00
_cell.angle_gamma   90.00
#
_symmetry.space_group_name_H-M   'P 1'
#
loop_
_entity.id
_entity.type
_entity.pdbx_description
1 polymer ?
#
loop_
_entity_poly.entity_id
_entity_poly.type
_entity_poly.pdbx_seq_one_letter_code
_entity_poly.pdbx_strand_id
1 'polypeptide(L)'
;LLIVDDVGMLAVSADAAEALFRVVDAAYERRSLALTSNIHPSGFDELMPKTLAAATVDRLLHHAHVIVTDGMESYRLAQATAGQGVAPLA
;
A
#
# COMPACT_ATOMS: atom_id res chain seq x y z
N LEU A 1 13.35 7.11 -5.70
CA LEU A 1 12.18 6.66 -4.91
C LEU A 1 10.94 6.62 -5.79
N LEU A 2 10.19 5.51 -5.78
CA LEU A 2 8.83 5.41 -6.30
C LEU A 2 7.90 5.20 -5.09
N ILE A 3 6.73 5.84 -5.09
CA ILE A 3 5.73 5.70 -4.03
C ILE A 3 4.46 5.18 -4.67
N VAL A 4 3.94 4.06 -4.16
CA VAL A 4 2.65 3.48 -4.52
C VAL A 4 1.77 3.56 -3.29
N ASP A 5 0.67 4.28 -3.39
CA ASP A 5 -0.18 4.62 -2.25
C ASP A 5 -1.52 3.89 -2.33
N ASP A 6 -2.13 3.62 -1.17
CA ASP A 6 -3.47 3.06 -0.99
C ASP A 6 -3.74 1.72 -1.71
N VAL A 7 -2.75 0.83 -1.70
CA VAL A 7 -2.93 -0.53 -2.23
C VAL A 7 -4.00 -1.28 -1.41
N GLY A 8 -4.92 -1.92 -2.12
CA GLY A 8 -5.96 -2.76 -1.51
C GLY A 8 -7.16 -2.01 -0.92
N MET A 9 -7.29 -0.70 -1.16
CA MET A 9 -8.50 0.04 -0.75
C MET A 9 -9.72 -0.26 -1.63
N LEU A 10 -9.51 -0.46 -2.94
CA LEU A 10 -10.54 -0.83 -3.91
C LEU A 10 -10.31 -2.26 -4.41
N ALA A 11 -11.36 -2.86 -4.96
CA ALA A 11 -11.23 -4.15 -5.65
C ALA A 11 -10.17 -4.03 -6.77
N VAL A 12 -9.12 -4.83 -6.65
CA VAL A 12 -8.00 -4.83 -7.59
C VAL A 12 -8.34 -5.75 -8.76
N SER A 13 -8.32 -5.21 -9.98
CA SER A 13 -8.44 -6.05 -11.18
C SER A 13 -7.19 -6.91 -11.36
N ALA A 14 -7.31 -8.03 -12.08
CA ALA A 14 -6.16 -8.89 -12.38
C ALA A 14 -5.01 -8.10 -13.05
N ASP A 15 -5.34 -7.19 -13.96
CA ASP A 15 -4.36 -6.33 -14.65
C ASP A 15 -3.65 -5.37 -13.67
N ALA A 16 -4.39 -4.80 -12.71
CA ALA A 16 -3.81 -3.90 -11.72
C ALA A 16 -2.90 -4.65 -10.74
N ALA A 17 -3.28 -5.88 -10.35
CA ALA A 17 -2.45 -6.77 -9.56
C ALA A 17 -1.15 -7.14 -10.29
N GLU A 18 -1.24 -7.47 -11.58
CA GLU A 18 -0.07 -7.76 -12.41
C GLU A 18 0.82 -6.52 -12.59
N ALA A 19 0.22 -5.34 -12.79
CA ALA A 19 0.96 -4.09 -12.89
C ALA A 19 1.73 -3.80 -11.60
N LEU A 20 1.13 -4.03 -10.42
CA LEU A 20 1.81 -3.88 -9.14
C LEU A 20 3.01 -4.82 -9.03
N PHE A 21 2.85 -6.11 -9.38
CA PHE A 21 3.98 -7.05 -9.40
C PHE A 21 5.10 -6.57 -10.33
N ARG A 22 4.77 -6.14 -11.56
CA ARG A 22 5.76 -5.66 -12.54
C ARG A 22 6.52 -4.43 -12.03
N VAL A 23 5.84 -3.53 -11.32
CA VAL A 23 6.48 -2.38 -10.68
C VAL A 23 7.45 -2.82 -9.57
N VAL A 24 7.02 -3.76 -8.73
CA VAL A 24 7.87 -4.34 -7.66
C VAL A 24 9.09 -5.03 -8.25
N ASP A 25 8.90 -5.89 -9.25
CA ASP A 25 9.98 -6.62 -9.92
C ASP A 25 10.98 -5.68 -10.61
N ALA A 26 10.50 -4.63 -11.28
CA ALA A 26 11.37 -3.63 -11.91
C ALA A 26 12.16 -2.80 -10.90
N ALA A 27 11.62 -2.58 -9.70
CA ALA A 27 12.27 -1.81 -8.63
C ALA A 27 13.23 -2.65 -7.79
N TYR A 28 13.00 -3.96 -7.70
CA TYR A 28 13.76 -4.90 -6.88
C TYR A 28 15.27 -4.77 -7.12
N GLU A 29 16.03 -4.57 -6.04
CA GLU A 29 17.48 -4.34 -6.01
C GLU A 29 18.01 -3.17 -6.88
N ARG A 30 17.12 -2.34 -7.44
CA ARG A 30 17.49 -1.27 -8.39
C ARG A 30 17.03 0.12 -7.96
N ARG A 31 15.91 0.23 -7.26
CA ARG A 31 15.31 1.50 -6.85
C ARG A 31 14.51 1.35 -5.56
N SER A 32 14.63 2.32 -4.65
CA SER A 32 13.77 2.36 -3.47
C SER A 32 12.29 2.52 -3.85
N LEU A 33 11.45 1.69 -3.24
CA LEU A 33 9.99 1.68 -3.37
C LEU A 33 9.38 1.87 -1.97
N ALA A 34 8.46 2.81 -1.84
CA ALA A 34 7.57 2.90 -0.69
C ALA A 34 6.17 2.47 -1.13
N LEU A 35 5.54 1.61 -0.33
CA LEU A 35 4.20 1.11 -0.59
C LEU A 35 3.36 1.29 0.68
N THR A 36 2.18 1.91 0.54
CA THR A 36 1.18 1.95 1.61
C THR A 36 0.02 1.03 1.24
N SER A 37 -0.55 0.37 2.25
CA SER A 37 -1.61 -0.61 2.07
C SER A 37 -2.41 -0.74 3.36
N ASN A 38 -3.72 -0.94 3.22
CA ASN A 38 -4.58 -1.32 4.35
C ASN A 38 -4.52 -2.82 4.65
N ILE A 39 -3.87 -3.59 3.78
CA ILE A 39 -3.68 -5.04 3.89
C ILE A 39 -2.22 -5.32 4.19
N HIS A 40 -1.97 -6.09 5.25
CA HIS A 40 -0.63 -6.55 5.58
C HIS A 40 -0.05 -7.39 4.42
N PRO A 41 1.26 -7.35 4.11
CA PRO A 41 1.85 -8.11 3.01
C PRO A 41 1.50 -9.62 3.00
N SER A 42 1.28 -10.22 4.17
CA SER A 42 0.83 -11.62 4.28
C SER A 42 -0.56 -11.91 3.69
N GLY A 43 -1.40 -10.88 3.49
CA GLY A 43 -2.74 -10.97 2.89
C GLY A 43 -2.78 -10.53 1.43
N PHE A 44 -1.63 -10.39 0.76
CA PHE A 44 -1.60 -9.99 -0.66
C PHE A 44 -2.26 -11.02 -1.59
N ASP A 45 -2.48 -12.25 -1.14
CA ASP A 45 -3.25 -13.24 -1.89
C ASP A 45 -4.75 -12.94 -1.96
N GLU A 46 -5.25 -11.97 -1.17
CA GLU A 46 -6.58 -11.39 -1.34
C GLU A 46 -6.64 -10.41 -2.54
N LEU A 47 -5.49 -9.86 -2.95
CA LEU A 47 -5.39 -8.87 -4.04
C LEU A 47 -5.01 -9.49 -5.38
N MET A 48 -4.32 -10.63 -5.37
CA MET A 48 -3.76 -11.24 -6.56
C MET A 48 -3.62 -12.76 -6.42
N PRO A 49 -3.48 -13.53 -7.52
CA PRO A 49 -3.28 -14.97 -7.45
C PRO A 49 -2.11 -15.35 -6.52
N LYS A 50 -2.26 -16.40 -5.72
CA LYS A 50 -1.31 -16.82 -4.67
C LYS A 50 0.15 -16.88 -5.12
N THR A 51 0.40 -17.36 -6.33
CA THR A 51 1.76 -17.45 -6.90
C THR A 51 2.38 -16.08 -7.13
N LEU A 52 1.59 -15.13 -7.65
CA LEU A 52 2.00 -13.75 -7.88
C LEU A 52 2.16 -13.00 -6.54
N ALA A 53 1.26 -13.22 -5.59
CA ALA A 53 1.35 -12.65 -4.24
C ALA A 53 2.65 -13.08 -3.55
N ALA A 54 2.95 -14.37 -3.53
CA ALA A 54 4.19 -14.89 -2.95
C ALA A 54 5.43 -14.26 -3.60
N ALA A 55 5.49 -14.19 -4.93
CA ALA A 55 6.61 -13.58 -5.65
C ALA A 55 6.75 -12.07 -5.41
N THR A 56 5.62 -11.36 -5.25
CA THR A 56 5.58 -9.92 -4.94
C THR A 56 6.07 -9.67 -3.52
N VAL A 57 5.55 -10.41 -2.54
CA VAL A 57 5.89 -10.27 -1.12
C VAL A 57 7.35 -10.63 -0.86
N ASP A 58 7.86 -11.69 -1.49
CA ASP A 58 9.27 -12.09 -1.41
C ASP A 58 10.21 -10.93 -1.79
N ARG A 59 9.97 -10.31 -2.95
CA ARG A 59 10.75 -9.16 -3.44
C ARG A 59 10.59 -7.91 -2.58
N LEU A 60 9.36 -7.61 -2.15
CA LEU A 60 9.09 -6.46 -1.30
C LEU A 60 9.83 -6.58 0.03
N LEU A 61 9.74 -7.75 0.68
CA LEU A 61 10.20 -7.92 2.06
C LEU A 61 11.69 -8.23 2.20
N HIS A 62 12.38 -8.66 1.14
CA HIS A 62 13.80 -9.00 1.20
C HIS A 62 14.68 -7.86 1.74
N HIS A 63 14.37 -6.61 1.38
CA HIS A 63 15.11 -5.41 1.81
C HIS A 63 14.22 -4.30 2.37
N ALA A 64 13.05 -4.63 2.94
CA ALA A 64 12.10 -3.65 3.44
C ALA A 64 12.21 -3.39 4.95
N HIS A 65 11.75 -2.19 5.32
CA HIS A 65 11.26 -1.91 6.66
C HIS A 65 9.73 -1.92 6.63
N VAL A 66 9.12 -2.78 7.44
CA VAL A 66 7.67 -2.82 7.58
C VAL A 66 7.27 -1.93 8.75
N ILE A 67 6.48 -0.89 8.47
CA ILE A 67 5.92 0.01 9.49
C ILE A 67 4.43 -0.30 9.58
N VAL A 68 4.01 -0.88 10.70
CA VAL A 68 2.59 -1.13 10.96
C VAL A 68 2.02 0.08 11.68
N THR A 69 1.00 0.69 11.09
CA THR A 69 0.22 1.76 11.73
C THR A 69 -1.03 1.15 12.37
N ASP A 70 -1.08 1.11 13.70
CA ASP A 70 -2.15 0.50 14.49
C ASP A 70 -3.09 1.53 15.15
N GLY A 71 -2.94 2.81 14.79
CA GLY A 71 -3.77 3.89 15.29
C GLY A 71 -5.24 3.65 14.95
N MET A 72 -6.07 3.35 15.97
CA MET A 72 -7.51 3.18 15.80
C MET A 72 -8.23 4.50 15.47
N GLU A 73 -7.63 5.63 15.85
CA GLU A 73 -8.19 6.95 15.57
C GLU A 73 -7.64 7.53 14.27
N SER A 74 -8.54 7.76 13.31
CA SER A 74 -8.22 8.51 12.10
C SER A 74 -7.89 9.97 12.46
N TYR A 75 -6.69 10.42 12.12
CA TYR A 75 -6.30 11.83 12.27
C TYR A 75 -7.28 12.78 11.57
N ARG A 76 -7.81 12.38 10.40
CA ARG A 76 -8.82 13.16 9.66
C ARG A 76 -10.11 13.30 10.47
N LEU A 77 -10.54 12.22 11.14
CA LEU A 77 -11.72 12.24 11.98
C LEU A 77 -11.51 13.13 13.21
N ALA A 78 -10.38 12.98 13.90
CA ALA A 78 -10.04 13.80 15.07
C ALA A 78 -9.99 15.30 14.75
N GLN A 79 -9.42 15.66 13.59
CA GLN A 79 -9.42 17.04 13.11
C GLN A 79 -10.85 17.54 12.83
N ALA A 80 -11.65 16.77 12.10
CA ALA A 80 -13.03 17.13 11.77
C ALA A 80 -13.89 17.33 13.03
N THR A 81 -13.77 16.46 14.04
CA THR A 81 -14.51 16.61 15.31
C THR A 81 -13.99 17.77 16.16
N ALA A 82 -12.70 18.11 16.07
CA ALA A 82 -12.11 19.28 16.71
C ALA A 82 -12.38 20.61 15.96
N GLY A 83 -13.11 20.57 14.83
CA GLY A 83 -13.35 21.75 13.99
C GLY A 83 -12.10 22.26 13.26
N GLN A 84 -11.07 21.42 13.14
CA GLN A 84 -9.84 21.72 12.42
C GLN A 84 -9.88 21.05 11.03
N GLY A 85 -9.41 21.73 9.99
CA GLY A 85 -9.26 21.14 8.65
C GLY A 85 -10.38 21.40 7.64
N VAL A 86 -11.45 22.12 8.01
CA VAL A 86 -12.43 22.64 7.05
C VAL A 86 -12.11 24.13 6.80
N ALA A 87 -11.35 24.42 5.74
CA ALA A 87 -11.26 25.78 5.23
C ALA A 87 -12.52 26.03 4.37
N PRO A 88 -13.29 27.10 4.61
CA PRO A 88 -14.34 27.49 3.68
C PRO A 88 -13.70 27.69 2.31
N LEU A 89 -14.27 27.07 1.28
CA LEU A 89 -13.99 27.48 -0.10
C LEU A 89 -14.51 28.91 -0.23
N ALA A 90 -13.59 29.84 -0.46
CA ALA A 90 -13.89 31.25 -0.73
C ALA A 90 -14.58 31.41 -2.10
#